data_AF-A0A0C9W8F9-F1
#
_entry.id   AF-A0A0C9W8F9-F1
#
_cell.length_a   1.000
_cell.length_b   1.000
_cell.length_c   1.000
_cell.angle_alpha   90.00
_cell.angle_beta   90.00
_cell.angle_gamma   90.00
#
_symmetry.space_group_name_H-M   'P 1'
#
loop_
_entity.id
_entity.type
_entity.pdbx_description
1 polymer ?
#
loop_
_entity_poly.entity_id
_entity_poly.type
_entity_poly.pdbx_seq_one_letter_code
_entity_poly.pdbx_strand_id
1 'polypeptide(L)'
;MTLPTTYHDISAQSYTAYKRVDKKIRPVSGAIPLEFKVTRQFPHNPLDSLIPLTPNPPAFVPTKKLTQERMDSLEINKKKFLWPDEVLLFQHILALNEDALAFEDAD
;
A
#
# COMPACT_ATOMS: atom_id res chain seq x y z
N MET A 1 -27.17 -51.67 1.72
CA MET A 1 -26.85 -51.27 0.33
C MET A 1 -25.54 -50.51 0.37
N THR A 2 -24.43 -51.17 0.03
CA THR A 2 -23.06 -50.66 0.15
C THR A 2 -22.60 -50.08 -1.18
N LEU A 3 -22.21 -48.81 -1.20
CA LEU A 3 -21.67 -48.13 -2.40
C LEU A 3 -20.29 -48.71 -2.74
N PRO A 4 -19.98 -49.03 -4.01
CA PRO A 4 -18.62 -49.35 -4.39
C PRO A 4 -17.82 -48.04 -4.47
N THR A 5 -17.05 -47.75 -3.42
CA THR A 5 -15.94 -46.79 -3.50
C THR A 5 -14.83 -47.40 -4.36
N THR A 6 -14.96 -47.28 -5.68
CA THR A 6 -13.83 -47.50 -6.59
C THR A 6 -12.90 -46.30 -6.45
N TYR A 7 -12.00 -46.37 -5.47
CA TYR A 7 -10.80 -45.54 -5.44
C TYR A 7 -9.99 -45.90 -6.68
N HIS A 8 -10.11 -45.10 -7.73
CA HIS A 8 -9.14 -45.12 -8.80
C HIS A 8 -7.85 -44.58 -8.20
N ASP A 9 -6.92 -45.49 -7.93
CA ASP A 9 -5.52 -45.18 -7.65
C ASP A 9 -4.95 -44.44 -8.87
N ILE A 10 -5.05 -43.11 -8.85
CA ILE A 10 -4.41 -42.26 -9.85
C ILE A 10 -2.93 -42.30 -9.50
N SER A 11 -2.25 -43.34 -9.97
CA SER A 11 -0.80 -43.41 -9.91
C SER A 11 -0.27 -42.10 -10.53
N ALA A 12 0.30 -41.23 -9.71
CA ALA A 12 0.91 -40.00 -10.18
C ALA A 12 2.19 -40.38 -10.94
N GLN A 13 2.03 -40.79 -12.20
CA GLN A 13 3.14 -40.94 -13.14
C GLN A 13 3.69 -39.53 -13.38
N SER A 14 4.77 -39.19 -12.68
CA SER A 14 5.54 -37.98 -12.95
C SER A 14 6.27 -38.18 -14.28
N TYR A 15 5.63 -37.79 -15.38
CA TYR A 15 6.30 -37.69 -16.67
C TYR A 15 7.40 -36.64 -16.54
N THR A 16 8.66 -37.09 -16.55
CA THR A 16 9.86 -36.24 -16.54
C THR A 16 10.03 -35.39 -17.82
N ALA A 17 9.04 -35.41 -18.71
CA ALA A 17 9.04 -34.69 -19.98
C ALA A 17 8.00 -33.55 -19.96
N TYR A 18 8.44 -32.35 -20.34
CA TYR A 18 7.58 -31.19 -20.55
C TYR A 18 6.43 -31.50 -21.54
N LYS A 19 5.24 -30.95 -21.28
CA LYS A 19 4.10 -31.06 -22.23
C LYS A 19 4.49 -30.43 -23.57
N ARG A 20 4.30 -31.19 -24.66
CA ARG A 20 4.55 -30.69 -26.02
C ARG A 20 3.65 -29.49 -26.34
N VAL A 21 4.16 -28.59 -27.18
CA VAL A 21 3.48 -27.33 -27.57
C VAL A 21 2.12 -27.57 -28.22
N ASP A 22 1.98 -28.64 -29.01
CA ASP A 22 0.72 -29.03 -29.67
C ASP A 22 -0.39 -29.42 -28.68
N LYS A 23 -0.01 -29.83 -27.47
CA LYS A 23 -0.93 -30.18 -26.38
C LYS A 23 -1.09 -29.07 -25.34
N LYS A 24 -0.58 -27.87 -25.62
CA LYS A 24 -0.66 -26.71 -24.72
C LYS A 24 -2.06 -26.10 -24.78
N ILE A 25 -2.81 -26.26 -23.69
CA ILE A 25 -4.11 -25.58 -23.50
C ILE A 25 -3.84 -24.24 -22.80
N ARG A 26 -4.38 -23.15 -23.35
CA ARG A 26 -4.40 -21.83 -22.70
C ARG A 26 -5.74 -21.68 -21.98
N PRO A 27 -5.79 -21.66 -20.65
CA PRO A 27 -7.04 -21.43 -19.95
C PRO A 27 -7.55 -20.02 -20.26
N VAL A 28 -8.86 -19.89 -20.42
CA VAL A 28 -9.51 -18.58 -20.48
C VAL A 28 -9.69 -18.11 -19.04
N SER A 29 -9.27 -16.88 -18.74
CA SER A 29 -9.46 -16.29 -17.42
C SER A 29 -10.95 -16.18 -17.10
N GLY A 30 -11.41 -16.97 -16.12
CA GLY A 30 -12.77 -16.85 -15.58
C GLY A 30 -12.90 -15.71 -14.56
N ALA A 31 -14.12 -15.26 -14.31
CA ALA A 31 -14.39 -14.35 -13.20
C ALA A 31 -14.18 -15.08 -11.86
N ILE A 32 -13.58 -14.41 -10.88
CA ILE A 32 -13.43 -14.95 -9.53
C ILE A 32 -14.83 -15.06 -8.89
N PRO A 33 -15.26 -16.26 -8.44
CA PRO A 33 -16.53 -16.43 -7.76
C PRO A 33 -16.64 -15.55 -6.51
N LEU A 34 -17.86 -15.14 -6.17
CA LEU A 34 -18.09 -14.20 -5.06
C LEU A 34 -17.59 -14.75 -3.71
N GLU A 35 -17.65 -16.06 -3.51
CA GLU A 35 -17.14 -16.73 -2.30
C GLU A 35 -15.62 -16.55 -2.10
N PHE A 36 -14.86 -16.30 -3.17
CA PHE A 36 -13.40 -16.07 -3.12
C PHE A 36 -13.06 -14.58 -3.18
N LYS A 37 -14.05 -13.69 -3.12
CA LYS A 37 -13.82 -12.24 -3.11
C LYS A 37 -13.32 -11.80 -1.75
N VAL A 38 -12.15 -11.15 -1.74
CA VAL A 38 -11.61 -10.52 -0.52
C VAL A 38 -12.52 -9.37 -0.08
N THR A 39 -13.09 -9.47 1.12
CA THR A 39 -13.84 -8.39 1.77
C THR A 39 -12.87 -7.49 2.54
N ARG A 40 -12.77 -6.22 2.14
CA ARG A 40 -12.01 -5.23 2.91
C ARG A 40 -12.91 -4.64 3.98
N GLN A 41 -12.60 -4.89 5.24
CA GLN A 41 -13.31 -4.32 6.39
C GLN A 41 -12.35 -3.45 7.19
N PHE A 42 -12.82 -2.28 7.64
CA PHE A 42 -12.12 -1.44 8.60
C PHE A 42 -12.72 -1.73 9.99
N PRO A 43 -12.00 -2.43 10.88
CA PRO A 43 -12.54 -2.80 12.20
C PRO A 43 -12.78 -1.58 13.12
N HIS A 44 -12.10 -0.46 12.83
CA HIS A 44 -12.27 0.84 13.49
C HIS A 44 -12.11 1.95 12.44
N ASN A 45 -12.52 3.17 12.77
CA ASN A 45 -12.35 4.31 11.87
C ASN A 45 -10.85 4.66 11.75
N PRO A 46 -10.25 4.59 10.55
CA PRO A 46 -8.82 4.82 10.36
C PRO A 46 -8.39 6.27 10.64
N LEU A 47 -9.34 7.20 10.76
CA LEU A 47 -9.05 8.60 11.03
C LEU A 47 -8.92 8.90 12.53
N ASP A 48 -9.34 7.99 13.41
CA ASP A 48 -9.38 8.23 14.86
C ASP A 48 -7.97 8.43 15.47
N SER A 49 -6.92 7.90 14.82
CA SER A 49 -5.53 8.04 15.28
C SER A 49 -4.82 9.29 14.73
N LEU A 50 -5.45 10.03 13.82
CA LEU A 50 -4.81 11.18 13.18
C LEU A 50 -4.86 12.41 14.07
N ILE A 51 -3.79 13.21 14.02
CA ILE A 51 -3.73 14.49 14.71
C ILE A 51 -4.64 15.48 13.97
N PRO A 52 -5.57 16.18 14.67
CA PRO A 52 -6.43 17.16 14.04
C PRO A 52 -5.62 18.37 13.55
N LEU A 53 -5.93 18.84 12.34
CA LEU A 53 -5.28 20.01 11.75
C LEU A 53 -6.02 21.30 12.12
N THR A 54 -5.26 22.34 12.47
CA THR A 54 -5.80 23.68 12.68
C THR A 54 -6.13 24.35 11.34
N PRO A 55 -7.25 25.08 11.22
CA PRO A 55 -7.62 25.78 9.99
C PRO A 55 -6.65 26.92 9.62
N ASN A 56 -5.95 27.48 10.62
CA ASN A 56 -4.93 28.52 10.44
C ASN A 56 -3.56 27.95 10.87
N PRO A 57 -2.79 27.38 9.94
CA PRO A 57 -1.49 26.80 10.28
C PRO A 57 -0.50 27.90 10.70
N PRO A 58 0.33 27.65 11.73
CA PRO A 58 1.39 28.58 12.11
C PRO A 58 2.49 28.63 11.05
N ALA A 59 3.32 29.68 11.11
CA ALA A 59 4.54 29.73 10.32
C ALA A 59 5.48 28.56 10.68
N PHE A 60 6.19 28.03 9.68
CA PHE A 60 7.13 26.93 9.90
C PHE A 60 8.25 27.33 10.85
N VAL A 61 8.52 26.46 11.82
CA VAL A 61 9.65 26.57 12.75
C VAL A 61 10.52 25.32 12.57
N PRO A 62 11.83 25.47 12.32
CA PRO A 62 12.72 24.33 12.17
C PRO A 62 12.74 23.47 13.44
N THR A 63 12.55 22.16 13.27
CA THR A 63 12.62 21.18 14.36
C THR A 63 13.91 20.38 14.28
N LYS A 64 14.18 19.51 15.27
CA LYS A 64 15.40 18.70 15.35
C LYS A 64 15.67 17.89 14.07
N LYS A 65 14.61 17.33 13.48
CA LYS A 65 14.68 16.47 12.30
C LYS A 65 14.41 17.24 11.00
N LEU A 66 13.55 18.25 11.06
CA LEU A 66 13.09 19.02 9.91
C LEU A 66 13.69 20.43 9.94
N THR A 67 14.89 20.56 9.36
CA THR A 67 15.61 21.85 9.24
C THR A 67 15.12 22.66 8.05
N GLN A 68 15.43 23.96 8.02
CA GLN A 68 15.07 24.84 6.90
C GLN A 68 15.67 24.34 5.58
N GLU A 69 16.95 23.94 5.57
CA GLU A 69 17.62 23.43 4.37
C GLU A 69 16.93 22.19 3.78
N ARG A 70 16.42 21.30 4.66
CA ARG A 70 15.65 20.12 4.24
C ARG A 70 14.27 20.48 3.74
N MET A 71 13.64 21.49 4.33
CA MET A 71 12.35 21.98 3.86
C MET A 71 12.46 22.61 2.47
N ASP A 72 13.54 23.37 2.25
CA ASP A 72 13.80 24.03 0.98
C ASP A 72 14.16 23.01 -0.13
N SER A 73 14.87 21.93 0.23
CA SER A 73 15.23 20.86 -0.72
C SER A 73 14.04 20.01 -1.19
N LEU A 74 12.95 19.96 -0.42
CA LEU A 74 11.71 19.28 -0.82
C LEU A 74 10.99 19.98 -1.99
N GLU A 75 11.32 21.25 -2.27
CA GLU A 75 10.75 22.03 -3.38
C GLU A 75 9.20 21.95 -3.46
N ILE A 76 8.52 22.00 -2.30
CA ILE A 76 7.08 21.70 -2.13
C ILE A 76 6.18 22.35 -3.19
N ASN A 77 6.49 23.59 -3.59
CA ASN A 77 5.69 24.34 -4.55
C ASN A 77 6.45 24.74 -5.81
N LYS A 78 7.28 23.84 -6.38
CA LYS A 78 8.06 24.11 -7.61
C LYS A 78 7.20 24.63 -8.77
N LYS A 79 6.01 24.07 -8.95
CA LYS A 79 5.08 24.42 -10.04
C LYS A 79 4.14 25.59 -9.70
N LYS A 80 4.27 26.20 -8.51
CA LYS A 80 3.36 27.24 -8.00
C LYS A 80 1.88 26.84 -8.07
N PHE A 81 1.61 25.55 -7.85
CA PHE A 81 0.26 25.00 -7.85
C PHE A 81 -0.46 25.31 -6.54
N LEU A 82 0.27 25.27 -5.42
CA LEU A 82 -0.27 25.50 -4.09
C LEU A 82 -0.37 26.98 -3.76
N TRP A 83 -1.38 27.33 -2.99
CA TRP A 83 -1.55 28.65 -2.38
C TRP A 83 -0.54 28.85 -1.25
N PRO A 84 -0.19 30.09 -0.89
CA PRO A 84 0.74 30.33 0.22
C PRO A 84 0.28 29.67 1.53
N ASP A 85 -1.02 29.69 1.83
CA ASP A 85 -1.58 29.05 3.02
C ASP A 85 -1.52 27.52 2.95
N GLU A 86 -1.65 26.93 1.76
CA GLU A 86 -1.51 25.48 1.56
C GLU A 86 -0.06 25.02 1.74
N VAL A 87 0.90 25.85 1.33
CA VAL A 87 2.33 25.57 1.58
C VAL A 87 2.60 25.57 3.09
N LEU A 88 2.07 26.55 3.83
CA LEU A 88 2.18 26.59 5.29
C LEU A 88 1.51 25.38 5.95
N LEU A 89 0.32 24.99 5.47
CA LEU A 89 -0.37 23.81 5.97
C LEU A 89 0.48 22.54 5.76
N PHE A 90 1.09 22.39 4.59
CA PHE A 90 1.93 21.23 4.29
C PHE A 90 3.17 21.18 5.20
N GLN A 91 3.84 22.32 5.40
CA GLN A 91 4.96 22.43 6.33
C GLN A 91 4.54 22.06 7.76
N HIS A 92 3.35 22.49 8.18
CA HIS A 92 2.79 22.16 9.50
C HIS A 92 2.50 20.65 9.64
N ILE A 93 1.93 20.01 8.61
CA ILE A 93 1.66 18.56 8.60
C ILE A 93 2.97 17.77 8.72
N LEU A 94 4.01 18.16 8.00
CA LEU A 94 5.32 17.50 8.08
C LEU A 94 5.95 17.66 9.47
N ALA A 95 5.83 18.83 10.08
CA ALA A 95 6.34 19.08 11.43
C ALA A 95 5.60 18.24 12.48
N LEU A 96 4.27 18.11 12.38
CA LEU A 96 3.48 17.27 13.30
C LEU A 96 3.82 15.77 13.18
N ASN A 97 4.21 15.33 11.99
CA ASN A 97 4.55 13.93 11.71
C ASN A 97 6.07 13.71 11.64
N GLU A 98 6.88 14.56 12.26
CA GLU A 98 8.34 14.49 12.15
C GLU A 98 8.93 13.15 12.61
N ASP A 99 8.24 12.44 13.50
CA ASP A 99 8.65 11.14 14.00
C ASP A 99 8.44 10.00 13.01
N ALA A 100 7.50 10.14 12.07
CA ALA A 100 7.28 9.18 11.01
C ALA A 100 8.29 9.31 9.86
N LEU A 101 9.02 10.42 9.81
CA LEU A 101 10.04 10.67 8.78
C LEU A 101 11.34 9.96 9.15
N ALA A 102 11.79 9.07 8.27
CA ALA A 102 13.08 8.40 8.40
C ALA A 102 14.21 9.38 8.04
N PHE A 103 15.11 9.65 8.99
CA PHE A 103 16.22 10.60 8.81
C PHE A 103 17.60 10.02 9.14
N GLU A 104 17.64 8.92 9.87
CA GLU A 104 18.86 8.17 10.14
C GLU A 104 18.63 6.76 9.59
N ASP A 105 19.57 6.28 8.78
CA ASP A 105 19.73 4.86 8.53
C ASP A 105 20.31 4.29 9.83
N ALA A 106 19.44 3.83 10.73
CA ALA A 106 19.88 3.10 11.89
C ALA A 106 20.41 1.74 11.40
N ASP A 107 21.73 1.56 11.46
CA ASP A 107 22.43 0.28 11.28
C ASP A 107 21.99 -0.77 12.32
#